data_AF-A0A1G6X9H5-F1
#
_entry.id   AF-A0A1G6X9H5-F1
#
_cell.length_a   1.000
_cell.length_b   1.000
_cell.length_c   1.000
_cell.angle_alpha   90.00
_cell.angle_beta   90.00
_cell.angle_gamma   90.00
#
_symmetry.space_group_name_H-M   'P 1'
#
loop_
_entity.id
_entity.type
_entity.pdbx_description
1 polymer ?
#
loop_
_entity_poly.entity_id
_entity_poly.type
_entity_poly.pdbx_seq_one_letter_code
_entity_poly.pdbx_strand_id
1 'polypeptide(L)'
;MNDLRIAEVTFTDTDVVLTLANGGVVTTPLVRYIRVEKATPAERTRWMHADDGHGVNWPELWEPDDEGMVSIWDILQDRLYEAALGRVQQAGWDVDALSQRDHELVALWRLEADINNGGFLQFFGNWGVRNHLTAVAALDLIGACRAAELVRRMHAVIEPYADEVVSPADLPGLLTESDHDRLQELDEAFWEYPDRLARLVVQHYDAHTHDDGTRRSHGGAQ
;
A
#
# COMPACT_ATOMS: atom_id res chain seq x y z
N MET A 1 -5.24 -19.93 4.19
CA MET A 1 -4.98 -18.64 4.84
C MET A 1 -5.44 -18.75 6.29
N ASN A 2 -4.66 -18.21 7.23
CA ASN A 2 -5.08 -18.09 8.62
C ASN A 2 -6.33 -17.20 8.67
N ASP A 3 -7.31 -17.50 9.53
CA ASP A 3 -8.54 -16.70 9.62
C ASP A 3 -8.23 -15.33 10.23
N LEU A 4 -8.16 -14.29 9.38
CA LEU A 4 -7.81 -12.93 9.74
C LEU A 4 -9.03 -12.06 10.07
N ARG A 5 -10.22 -12.64 10.19
CA ARG A 5 -11.40 -11.89 10.59
C ARG A 5 -11.21 -11.33 11.99
N ILE A 6 -11.59 -10.07 12.17
CA ILE A 6 -11.60 -9.39 13.45
C ILE A 6 -12.65 -10.08 14.32
N ALA A 7 -12.27 -10.51 15.51
CA ALA A 7 -13.16 -11.10 16.51
C ALA A 7 -13.51 -10.11 17.62
N GLU A 8 -12.54 -9.25 17.98
CA GLU A 8 -12.71 -8.27 19.05
C GLU A 8 -11.91 -7.00 18.73
N VAL A 9 -12.45 -5.85 19.12
CA VAL A 9 -11.77 -4.55 19.08
C VAL A 9 -11.69 -4.01 20.50
N THR A 10 -10.46 -3.81 20.98
CA THR A 10 -10.17 -3.19 22.27
C THR A 10 -9.21 -2.01 22.08
N PHE A 11 -8.96 -1.27 23.15
CA PHE A 11 -8.19 -0.03 23.09
C PHE A 11 -7.22 0.05 24.27
N THR A 12 -6.03 0.57 23.99
CA THR A 12 -5.13 1.12 25.02
C THR A 12 -5.25 2.65 25.01
N ASP A 13 -4.41 3.33 25.79
CA ASP A 13 -4.29 4.80 25.73
C ASP A 13 -3.76 5.28 24.36
N THR A 14 -3.07 4.43 23.61
CA THR A 14 -2.34 4.80 22.39
C THR A 14 -2.75 4.03 21.15
N ASP A 15 -3.42 2.88 21.28
CA ASP A 15 -3.63 1.94 20.18
C ASP A 15 -5.06 1.40 20.10
N VAL A 16 -5.50 1.14 18.87
CA VAL A 16 -6.58 0.18 18.58
C VAL A 16 -5.96 -1.21 18.55
N VAL A 17 -6.56 -2.15 19.26
CA VAL A 17 -6.11 -3.53 19.38
C VAL A 17 -7.18 -4.45 18.79
N LEU A 18 -6.82 -5.16 17.72
CA LEU A 18 -7.66 -6.12 17.02
C LEU A 18 -7.24 -7.53 17.44
N THR A 19 -8.15 -8.27 18.07
CA THR A 19 -8.00 -9.71 18.25
C THR A 19 -8.65 -10.40 17.05
N LEU A 20 -7.90 -11.28 16.39
CA LEU A 20 -8.36 -12.00 15.21
C LEU A 20 -8.94 -13.36 15.59
N ALA A 21 -9.79 -13.92 14.72
CA ALA A 21 -10.44 -15.21 14.91
C ALA A 21 -9.45 -16.39 15.07
N ASN A 22 -8.25 -16.27 14.50
CA ASN A 22 -7.16 -17.23 14.69
C ASN A 22 -6.38 -17.07 16.02
N GLY A 23 -6.78 -16.13 16.89
CA GLY A 23 -6.11 -15.81 18.15
C GLY A 23 -4.92 -14.86 18.02
N GLY A 24 -4.58 -14.43 16.81
CA GLY A 24 -3.58 -13.40 16.56
C GLY A 24 -4.04 -12.03 17.05
N VAL A 25 -3.09 -11.15 17.36
CA VAL A 25 -3.36 -9.78 17.78
C VAL A 25 -2.61 -8.83 16.88
N VAL A 26 -3.33 -7.82 16.37
CA VAL A 26 -2.78 -6.74 15.56
C VAL A 26 -3.14 -5.41 16.20
N THR A 27 -2.21 -4.47 16.15
CA THR A 27 -2.36 -3.14 16.75
C THR A 27 -2.04 -2.07 15.72
N THR A 28 -2.72 -0.93 15.86
CA THR A 28 -2.49 0.27 15.06
C THR A 28 -2.67 1.51 15.95
N PRO A 29 -1.86 2.57 15.77
CA PRO A 29 -1.96 3.77 16.61
C PRO A 29 -3.34 4.42 16.52
N LEU A 30 -3.95 4.67 17.68
CA LEU A 30 -5.28 5.28 17.80
C LEU A 30 -5.34 6.67 17.14
N VAL A 31 -4.23 7.42 17.19
CA VAL A 31 -4.09 8.76 16.60
C VAL A 31 -4.32 8.80 15.08
N ARG A 32 -4.20 7.65 14.38
CA ARG A 32 -4.52 7.57 12.95
C ARG A 32 -6.02 7.70 12.67
N TYR A 33 -6.85 7.41 13.67
CA TYR A 33 -8.31 7.40 13.55
C TYR A 33 -8.93 8.49 14.43
N ILE A 34 -8.74 9.76 14.05
CA ILE A 34 -9.13 10.95 14.84
C ILE A 34 -10.55 10.88 15.42
N ARG A 35 -11.52 10.30 14.70
CA ARG A 35 -12.90 10.16 15.20
C ARG A 35 -13.00 9.14 16.33
N VAL A 36 -12.32 8.01 16.22
CA VAL A 36 -12.26 6.96 17.24
C VAL A 36 -11.41 7.41 18.42
N GLU A 37 -10.32 8.14 18.16
CA GLU A 37 -9.47 8.76 19.17
C GLU A 37 -10.27 9.72 20.07
N LYS A 38 -11.13 10.57 19.47
CA LYS A 38 -11.97 11.52 20.20
C LYS A 38 -13.22 10.91 20.83
N ALA A 39 -13.57 9.69 20.47
CA ALA A 39 -14.75 9.01 21.00
C ALA A 39 -14.59 8.61 22.47
N THR A 40 -15.69 8.65 23.20
CA THR A 40 -15.77 8.14 24.57
C THR A 40 -15.58 6.62 24.60
N PRO A 41 -15.18 6.04 25.75
CA PRO A 41 -15.08 4.59 25.89
C PRO A 41 -16.37 3.84 25.52
N ALA A 42 -17.55 4.43 25.75
CA ALA A 42 -18.83 3.83 25.43
C ALA A 42 -19.19 3.90 23.94
N GLU A 43 -18.70 4.90 23.20
CA GLU A 43 -18.86 4.99 21.75
C GLU A 43 -17.90 4.04 21.03
N ARG A 44 -16.68 3.89 21.55
CA ARG A 44 -15.67 2.97 20.99
C ARG A 44 -16.12 1.50 20.98
N THR A 45 -17.05 1.10 21.83
CA THR A 45 -17.60 -0.28 21.82
C THR A 45 -18.70 -0.50 20.78
N ARG A 46 -19.18 0.56 20.11
CA ARG A 46 -20.29 0.51 19.14
C ARG A 46 -19.80 0.38 17.70
N TRP A 47 -18.90 -0.58 17.47
CA TRP A 47 -18.38 -0.88 16.15
C TRP A 47 -19.22 -1.94 15.42
N MET A 48 -19.12 -1.98 14.10
CA MET A 48 -19.72 -2.99 13.22
C MET A 48 -18.71 -3.51 12.20
N HIS A 49 -18.80 -4.80 11.83
CA HIS A 49 -17.92 -5.38 10.81
C HIS A 49 -18.13 -4.78 9.42
N ALA A 50 -17.05 -4.76 8.64
CA ALA A 50 -16.94 -4.46 7.22
C ALA A 50 -16.04 -5.51 6.53
N ASP A 51 -15.92 -5.49 5.20
CA ASP A 51 -15.13 -6.43 4.37
C ASP A 51 -15.14 -7.89 4.86
N ASP A 52 -16.31 -8.52 4.91
CA ASP A 52 -16.47 -9.91 5.35
C ASP A 52 -15.81 -10.23 6.73
N GLY A 53 -15.71 -9.22 7.60
CA GLY A 53 -15.12 -9.31 8.93
C GLY A 53 -13.66 -8.88 9.03
N HIS A 54 -13.04 -8.37 7.97
CA HIS A 54 -11.65 -7.89 7.97
C HIS A 54 -11.54 -6.39 8.26
N GLY A 55 -12.67 -5.68 8.24
CA GLY A 55 -12.78 -4.28 8.61
C GLY A 55 -13.75 -4.05 9.76
N VAL A 56 -13.65 -2.87 10.36
CA VAL A 56 -14.65 -2.35 11.31
C VAL A 56 -14.94 -0.87 11.09
N ASN A 57 -16.21 -0.50 11.29
CA ASN A 57 -16.71 0.86 11.26
C ASN A 57 -17.32 1.26 12.61
N TRP A 58 -17.41 2.57 12.87
CA TRP A 58 -18.20 3.15 13.96
C TRP A 58 -19.29 4.07 13.36
N PRO A 59 -20.47 3.52 13.02
CA PRO A 59 -21.47 4.27 12.25
C PRO A 59 -22.11 5.44 12.99
N GLU A 60 -22.00 5.45 14.32
CA GLU A 60 -22.38 6.61 15.14
C GLU A 60 -21.35 7.74 15.08
N LEU A 61 -20.11 7.46 14.66
CA LEU A 61 -19.03 8.44 14.56
C LEU A 61 -18.83 8.95 13.13
N TRP A 62 -19.10 8.12 12.11
CA TRP A 62 -18.92 8.47 10.69
C TRP A 62 -19.70 7.57 9.75
N GLU A 63 -19.84 7.99 8.50
CA GLU A 63 -20.37 7.14 7.42
C GLU A 63 -19.52 5.87 7.27
N PRO A 64 -20.15 4.68 7.17
CA PRO A 64 -19.41 3.43 7.00
C PRO A 64 -18.67 3.36 5.67
N ASP A 65 -17.47 2.80 5.70
CA ASP A 65 -16.71 2.42 4.52
C ASP A 65 -16.80 0.90 4.26
N ASP A 66 -16.74 0.46 3.01
CA ASP A 66 -16.87 -0.97 2.65
C ASP A 66 -15.70 -1.83 3.16
N GLU A 67 -14.47 -1.28 3.19
CA GLU A 67 -13.27 -1.89 3.80
C GLU A 67 -13.19 -1.64 5.30
N GLY A 68 -13.92 -0.64 5.77
CA GLY A 68 -14.01 -0.26 7.16
C GLY A 68 -13.01 0.82 7.53
N MET A 69 -13.41 1.70 8.44
CA MET A 69 -12.55 2.76 8.98
C MET A 69 -11.23 2.22 9.55
N VAL A 70 -11.23 1.02 10.12
CA VAL A 70 -10.03 0.28 10.52
C VAL A 70 -10.05 -1.08 9.82
N SER A 71 -9.08 -1.31 8.95
CA SER A 71 -8.93 -2.54 8.17
C SER A 71 -7.68 -3.31 8.60
N ILE A 72 -7.81 -4.64 8.75
CA ILE A 72 -6.65 -5.51 8.99
C ILE A 72 -5.69 -5.52 7.79
N TRP A 73 -6.21 -5.36 6.57
CA TRP A 73 -5.40 -5.37 5.36
C TRP A 73 -4.48 -4.16 5.31
N ASP A 74 -4.98 -2.97 5.60
CA ASP A 74 -4.18 -1.74 5.62
C ASP A 74 -3.05 -1.82 6.65
N ILE A 75 -3.37 -2.32 7.86
CA ILE A 75 -2.38 -2.45 8.92
C ILE A 75 -1.27 -3.43 8.52
N LEU A 76 -1.61 -4.54 7.86
CA LEU A 76 -0.63 -5.52 7.43
C LEU A 76 0.18 -5.03 6.20
N GLN A 77 -0.46 -4.31 5.27
CA GLN A 77 0.22 -3.68 4.14
C GLN A 77 1.25 -2.65 4.63
N ASP A 78 0.87 -1.78 5.56
CA ASP A 78 1.78 -0.80 6.17
C ASP A 78 3.02 -1.48 6.76
N ARG A 79 2.85 -2.58 7.50
CA ARG A 79 3.97 -3.32 8.08
C ARG A 79 4.87 -3.94 7.01
N LEU A 80 4.30 -4.42 5.90
CA LEU A 80 5.07 -4.95 4.77
C LEU A 80 5.91 -3.85 4.11
N TYR A 81 5.31 -2.69 3.88
CA TYR A 81 6.00 -1.52 3.33
C TYR A 81 7.06 -0.98 4.28
N GLU A 82 6.75 -0.76 5.55
CA GLU A 82 7.71 -0.32 6.57
C GLU A 82 8.92 -1.25 6.65
N ALA A 83 8.71 -2.58 6.60
CA ALA A 83 9.80 -3.55 6.60
C ALA A 83 10.68 -3.44 5.34
N ALA A 84 10.08 -3.31 4.16
CA ALA A 84 10.82 -3.18 2.90
C ALA A 84 11.59 -1.85 2.81
N LEU A 85 10.98 -0.75 3.26
CA LEU A 85 11.61 0.56 3.39
C LEU A 85 12.77 0.53 4.39
N GLY A 86 12.62 -0.16 5.52
CA GLY A 86 13.71 -0.38 6.47
C GLY A 86 14.89 -1.13 5.86
N ARG A 87 14.64 -2.13 5.00
CA ARG A 87 15.69 -2.88 4.30
C ARG A 87 16.41 -2.02 3.26
N VAL A 88 15.69 -1.23 2.47
CA VAL A 88 16.35 -0.36 1.47
C VAL A 88 17.15 0.75 2.15
N GLN A 89 16.68 1.27 3.28
CA GLN A 89 17.44 2.22 4.09
C GLN A 89 18.75 1.60 4.60
N GLN A 90 18.71 0.36 5.10
CA GLN A 90 19.91 -0.37 5.54
C GLN A 90 20.88 -0.66 4.38
N ALA A 91 20.36 -0.82 3.16
CA ALA A 91 21.15 -0.94 1.93
C ALA A 91 21.64 0.41 1.38
N GLY A 92 21.46 1.52 2.10
CA GLY A 92 21.92 2.84 1.65
C GLY A 92 21.08 3.41 0.51
N TRP A 93 19.79 3.07 0.46
CA TRP A 93 18.82 3.43 -0.59
C TRP A 93 19.06 2.75 -1.95
N ASP A 94 19.94 1.74 -2.00
CA ASP A 94 20.17 0.93 -3.19
C ASP A 94 19.09 -0.16 -3.33
N VAL A 95 18.18 0.03 -4.29
CA VAL A 95 17.12 -0.95 -4.59
C VAL A 95 17.64 -2.19 -5.28
N ASP A 96 18.79 -2.13 -5.95
CA ASP A 96 19.37 -3.27 -6.66
C ASP A 96 20.04 -4.26 -5.68
N ALA A 97 20.27 -3.84 -4.44
CA ALA A 97 20.76 -4.67 -3.34
C ALA A 97 19.62 -5.42 -2.59
N LEU A 98 18.36 -5.15 -2.92
CA LEU A 98 17.21 -5.78 -2.26
C LEU A 98 16.87 -7.15 -2.85
N SER A 99 16.11 -7.94 -2.09
CA SER A 99 15.37 -9.06 -2.66
C SER A 99 14.34 -8.55 -3.67
N GLN A 100 13.95 -9.38 -4.64
CA GLN A 100 12.90 -9.04 -5.60
C GLN A 100 11.62 -8.58 -4.88
N ARG A 101 11.20 -9.34 -3.87
CA ARG A 101 10.05 -9.05 -3.01
C ARG A 101 10.10 -7.66 -2.40
N ASP A 102 11.24 -7.29 -1.79
CA ASP A 102 11.35 -5.99 -1.13
C ASP A 102 11.44 -4.84 -2.14
N HIS A 103 12.07 -5.05 -3.29
CA HIS A 103 12.09 -4.07 -4.38
C HIS A 103 10.67 -3.81 -4.90
N GLU A 104 9.87 -4.86 -5.12
CA GLU A 104 8.48 -4.74 -5.54
C GLU A 104 7.64 -3.99 -4.50
N LEU A 105 7.76 -4.33 -3.21
CA LEU A 105 7.07 -3.62 -2.12
C LEU A 105 7.47 -2.14 -2.04
N VAL A 106 8.76 -1.82 -2.20
CA VAL A 106 9.22 -0.42 -2.24
C VAL A 106 8.65 0.32 -3.45
N ALA A 107 8.58 -0.34 -4.62
CA ALA A 107 8.04 0.27 -5.82
C ALA A 107 6.53 0.56 -5.69
N LEU A 108 5.76 -0.37 -5.11
CA LEU A 108 4.34 -0.19 -4.82
C LEU A 108 4.10 0.93 -3.79
N TRP A 109 4.87 0.94 -2.68
CA TRP A 109 4.75 2.01 -1.70
C TRP A 109 5.02 3.39 -2.31
N ARG A 110 6.09 3.52 -3.13
CA ARG A 110 6.42 4.78 -3.82
C ARG A 110 5.30 5.25 -4.74
N LEU A 111 4.68 4.31 -5.46
CA LEU A 111 3.54 4.57 -6.32
C LEU A 111 2.37 5.15 -5.54
N GLU A 112 1.91 4.43 -4.51
CA GLU A 112 0.78 4.87 -3.69
C GLU A 112 1.11 6.18 -2.96
N ALA A 113 2.29 6.29 -2.35
CA ALA A 113 2.67 7.47 -1.58
C ALA A 113 2.71 8.74 -2.43
N ASP A 114 3.27 8.69 -3.63
CA ASP A 114 3.40 9.90 -4.46
C ASP A 114 2.14 10.23 -5.24
N ILE A 115 1.41 9.23 -5.78
CA ILE A 115 0.16 9.51 -6.50
C ILE A 115 -0.90 10.09 -5.56
N ASN A 116 -1.01 9.59 -4.31
CA ASN A 116 -1.97 10.14 -3.35
C ASN A 116 -1.56 11.51 -2.80
N ASN A 117 -0.29 11.90 -2.87
CA ASN A 117 0.18 13.18 -2.34
C ASN A 117 0.30 14.28 -3.41
N GLY A 118 0.64 13.93 -4.64
CA GLY A 118 0.89 14.90 -5.72
C GLY A 118 0.70 14.36 -7.13
N GLY A 119 -0.05 13.27 -7.27
CA GLY A 119 -0.40 12.69 -8.56
C GLY A 119 0.75 11.96 -9.27
N PHE A 120 0.47 11.45 -10.46
CA PHE A 120 1.41 10.65 -11.24
C PHE A 120 2.71 11.39 -11.58
N LEU A 121 2.64 12.70 -11.80
CA LEU A 121 3.84 13.50 -12.11
C LEU A 121 4.82 13.55 -10.95
N GLN A 122 4.36 13.58 -9.69
CA GLN A 122 5.24 13.48 -8.54
C GLN A 122 5.91 12.10 -8.50
N PHE A 123 5.16 11.03 -8.68
CA PHE A 123 5.67 9.66 -8.68
C PHE A 123 6.74 9.45 -9.76
N PHE A 124 6.43 9.83 -11.00
CA PHE A 124 7.37 9.68 -12.10
C PHE A 124 8.57 10.63 -11.95
N GLY A 125 8.33 11.86 -11.50
CA GLY A 125 9.34 12.87 -11.20
C GLY A 125 10.40 12.36 -10.22
N ASN A 126 9.96 11.71 -9.15
CA ASN A 126 10.84 11.24 -8.07
C ASN A 126 11.58 9.94 -8.42
N TRP A 127 10.93 9.01 -9.13
CA TRP A 127 11.44 7.63 -9.24
C TRP A 127 11.71 7.14 -10.67
N GLY A 128 11.18 7.85 -11.67
CA GLY A 128 11.42 7.62 -13.09
C GLY A 128 10.90 6.28 -13.63
N VAL A 129 11.26 6.02 -14.88
CA VAL A 129 10.76 4.87 -15.66
C VAL A 129 11.07 3.51 -15.02
N ARG A 130 12.23 3.35 -14.38
CA ARG A 130 12.63 2.06 -13.78
C ARG A 130 11.66 1.67 -12.65
N ASN A 131 11.34 2.60 -11.76
CA ASN A 131 10.39 2.33 -10.68
C ASN A 131 8.96 2.18 -11.20
N HIS A 132 8.57 2.96 -12.21
CA HIS A 132 7.28 2.80 -12.90
C HIS A 132 7.09 1.37 -13.43
N LEU A 133 8.08 0.85 -14.17
CA LEU A 133 8.02 -0.51 -14.72
C LEU A 133 7.94 -1.57 -13.62
N THR A 134 8.74 -1.44 -12.55
CA THR A 134 8.66 -2.34 -11.39
C THR A 134 7.29 -2.30 -10.72
N ALA A 135 6.73 -1.10 -10.50
CA ALA A 135 5.42 -0.95 -9.87
C ALA A 135 4.29 -1.54 -10.72
N VAL A 136 4.28 -1.31 -12.04
CA VAL A 136 3.29 -1.92 -12.96
C VAL A 136 3.41 -3.44 -12.95
N ALA A 137 4.62 -3.99 -13.03
CA ALA A 137 4.83 -5.44 -12.99
C ALA A 137 4.36 -6.04 -11.65
N ALA A 138 4.61 -5.36 -10.53
CA ALA A 138 4.15 -5.78 -9.22
C ALA A 138 2.61 -5.71 -9.10
N LEU A 139 1.96 -4.67 -9.62
CA LEU A 139 0.49 -4.57 -9.67
C LEU A 139 -0.12 -5.72 -10.49
N ASP A 140 0.45 -6.05 -11.65
CA ASP A 140 0.02 -7.21 -12.44
C ASP A 140 0.18 -8.51 -11.66
N LEU A 141 1.31 -8.68 -10.98
CA LEU A 141 1.65 -9.88 -10.22
C LEU A 141 0.67 -10.13 -9.07
N ILE A 142 0.24 -9.08 -8.37
CA ILE A 142 -0.75 -9.19 -7.29
C ILE A 142 -2.20 -9.22 -7.80
N GLY A 143 -2.41 -9.06 -9.11
CA GLY A 143 -3.74 -9.06 -9.72
C GLY A 143 -4.51 -7.74 -9.63
N ALA A 144 -3.84 -6.62 -9.33
CA ALA A 144 -4.42 -5.27 -9.31
C ALA A 144 -4.53 -4.70 -10.74
N CYS A 145 -5.35 -5.36 -11.57
CA CYS A 145 -5.37 -5.10 -13.01
C CYS A 145 -5.83 -3.69 -13.39
N ARG A 146 -6.77 -3.10 -12.65
CA ARG A 146 -7.31 -1.76 -12.96
C ARG A 146 -6.33 -0.68 -12.56
N ALA A 147 -5.71 -0.80 -11.38
CA ALA A 147 -4.62 0.08 -10.96
C ALA A 147 -3.45 0.01 -11.96
N ALA A 148 -3.05 -1.20 -12.37
CA ALA A 148 -2.00 -1.37 -13.37
C ALA A 148 -2.35 -0.71 -14.72
N GLU A 149 -3.61 -0.80 -15.16
CA GLU A 149 -4.08 -0.13 -16.38
C GLU A 149 -4.01 1.39 -16.26
N LEU A 150 -4.47 1.96 -15.14
CA LEU A 150 -4.42 3.41 -14.89
C LEU A 150 -2.99 3.92 -14.93
N VAL A 151 -2.08 3.26 -14.22
CA VAL A 151 -0.66 3.67 -14.14
C VAL A 151 0.00 3.60 -15.53
N ARG A 152 -0.30 2.58 -16.34
CA ARG A 152 0.17 2.53 -17.74
C ARG A 152 -0.40 3.65 -18.60
N ARG A 153 -1.69 3.97 -18.44
CA ARG A 153 -2.34 5.07 -19.18
C ARG A 153 -1.76 6.43 -18.80
N MET A 154 -1.43 6.64 -17.52
CA MET A 154 -0.74 7.85 -17.08
C MET A 154 0.65 7.97 -17.74
N HIS A 155 1.42 6.87 -17.77
CA HIS A 155 2.71 6.85 -18.46
C HIS A 155 2.59 7.13 -19.96
N ALA A 156 1.56 6.61 -20.62
CA ALA A 156 1.32 6.84 -22.05
C ALA A 156 1.04 8.31 -22.40
N VAL A 157 0.57 9.13 -21.44
CA VAL A 157 0.42 10.59 -21.64
C VAL A 157 1.79 11.27 -21.75
N ILE A 158 2.77 10.80 -20.97
CA ILE A 158 4.08 11.45 -20.87
C ILE A 158 5.13 10.84 -21.80
N GLU A 159 4.89 9.62 -22.31
CA GLU A 159 5.78 8.89 -23.22
C GLU A 159 6.22 9.70 -24.46
N PRO A 160 5.34 10.50 -25.13
CA PRO A 160 5.75 11.33 -26.26
C PRO A 160 6.85 12.35 -25.94
N TYR A 161 7.00 12.72 -24.67
CA TYR A 161 7.97 13.70 -24.20
C TYR A 161 9.29 13.07 -23.76
N ALA A 162 9.42 11.74 -23.79
CA ALA A 162 10.56 11.03 -23.23
C ALA A 162 11.93 11.50 -23.77
N ASP A 163 11.99 11.91 -25.04
CA ASP A 163 13.22 12.43 -25.67
C ASP A 163 13.49 13.91 -25.36
N GLU A 164 12.48 14.66 -24.93
CA GLU A 164 12.55 16.09 -24.61
C GLU A 164 12.84 16.35 -23.12
N VAL A 165 12.56 15.37 -22.27
CA VAL A 165 12.77 15.42 -20.82
C VAL A 165 14.24 15.16 -20.49
N VAL A 166 14.95 16.22 -20.09
CA VAL A 166 16.33 16.10 -19.58
C VAL A 166 16.31 15.63 -18.11
N SER A 167 15.35 16.11 -17.34
CA SER A 167 15.05 15.67 -15.97
C SER A 167 13.55 15.43 -15.82
N PRO A 168 13.10 14.36 -15.15
CA PRO A 168 11.67 14.14 -14.87
C PRO A 168 10.96 15.34 -14.22
N ALA A 169 11.69 16.21 -13.51
CA ALA A 169 11.15 17.43 -12.92
C ALA A 169 10.75 18.52 -13.94
N ASP A 170 11.26 18.46 -15.18
CA ASP A 170 10.94 19.42 -16.24
C ASP A 170 9.61 19.09 -16.94
N LEU A 171 9.16 17.83 -16.81
CA LEU A 171 8.00 17.29 -17.50
C LEU A 171 6.73 18.14 -17.33
N PRO A 172 6.35 18.63 -16.13
CA PRO A 172 5.14 19.45 -15.98
C PRO A 172 5.11 20.71 -16.87
N GLY A 173 6.28 21.28 -17.19
CA GLY A 173 6.39 22.46 -18.04
C GLY A 173 6.32 22.17 -19.55
N LEU A 174 6.45 20.90 -19.95
CA LEU A 174 6.39 20.44 -21.35
C LEU A 174 4.99 19.99 -21.77
N LEU A 175 4.18 19.55 -20.80
CA LEU A 175 2.84 19.05 -21.03
C LEU A 175 1.88 20.15 -21.47
N THR A 176 0.98 19.83 -22.40
CA THR A 176 -0.10 20.73 -22.78
C THR A 176 -1.18 20.76 -21.69
N GLU A 177 -2.05 21.77 -21.71
CA GLU A 177 -3.21 21.84 -20.81
C GLU A 177 -4.08 20.56 -20.92
N SER A 178 -4.26 20.02 -22.13
CA SER A 178 -5.00 18.77 -22.33
C SER A 178 -4.32 17.55 -21.71
N ASP A 179 -2.99 17.52 -21.63
CA ASP A 179 -2.27 16.43 -20.98
C ASP A 179 -2.38 16.50 -19.46
N HIS A 180 -2.33 17.72 -18.90
CA HIS A 180 -2.59 17.99 -17.49
C HIS A 180 -3.99 17.56 -17.09
N ASP A 181 -5.01 17.97 -17.84
CA ASP A 181 -6.40 17.56 -17.61
C ASP A 181 -6.53 16.04 -17.67
N ARG A 182 -5.87 15.40 -18.64
CA ARG A 182 -5.92 13.95 -18.79
C ARG A 182 -5.26 13.20 -17.63
N LEU A 183 -4.13 13.70 -17.14
CA LEU A 183 -3.46 13.12 -15.97
C LEU A 183 -4.30 13.31 -14.72
N GLN A 184 -4.91 14.47 -14.53
CA GLN A 184 -5.80 14.75 -13.40
C GLN A 184 -6.98 13.77 -13.36
N GLU A 185 -7.64 13.51 -14.49
CA GLU A 185 -8.72 12.51 -14.58
C GLU A 185 -8.24 11.10 -14.20
N LEU A 186 -7.01 10.75 -14.56
CA LEU A 186 -6.44 9.44 -14.25
C LEU A 186 -6.03 9.33 -12.78
N ASP A 187 -5.47 10.39 -12.21
CA ASP A 187 -5.11 10.48 -10.80
C ASP A 187 -6.36 10.35 -9.93
N GLU A 188 -7.44 11.07 -10.26
CA GLU A 188 -8.75 10.91 -9.62
C GLU A 188 -9.26 9.48 -9.69
N ALA A 189 -9.19 8.85 -10.86
CA ALA A 189 -9.58 7.45 -11.01
C ALA A 189 -8.71 6.48 -10.19
N PHE A 190 -7.45 6.83 -9.92
CA PHE A 190 -6.58 6.03 -9.04
C PHE A 190 -6.93 6.22 -7.57
N TRP A 191 -7.28 7.44 -7.15
CA TRP A 191 -7.69 7.76 -5.76
C TRP A 191 -8.99 7.08 -5.33
N GLU A 192 -9.80 6.60 -6.28
CA GLU A 192 -10.96 5.75 -6.02
C GLU A 192 -10.59 4.31 -5.62
N TYR A 193 -9.30 3.94 -5.65
CA TYR A 193 -8.79 2.59 -5.36
C TYR A 193 -9.62 1.48 -6.05
N PRO A 194 -9.59 1.41 -7.39
CA PRO A 194 -10.48 0.53 -8.16
C PRO A 194 -10.22 -0.98 -7.94
N ASP A 195 -9.08 -1.31 -7.31
CA ASP A 195 -8.71 -2.62 -6.80
C ASP A 195 -8.40 -2.50 -5.30
N ARG A 196 -8.71 -3.54 -4.51
CA ARG A 196 -8.45 -3.60 -3.05
C ARG A 196 -6.95 -3.84 -2.77
N LEU A 197 -6.11 -2.83 -3.02
CA LEU A 197 -4.65 -2.95 -3.05
C LEU A 197 -4.08 -3.55 -1.76
N ALA A 198 -4.49 -3.04 -0.59
CA ALA A 198 -3.99 -3.54 0.70
C ALA A 198 -4.19 -5.05 0.85
N ARG A 199 -5.40 -5.54 0.52
CA ARG A 199 -5.73 -6.97 0.56
C ARG A 199 -4.88 -7.77 -0.43
N LEU A 200 -4.74 -7.30 -1.68
CA LEU A 200 -3.96 -7.99 -2.71
C LEU A 200 -2.48 -8.08 -2.35
N VAL A 201 -1.90 -6.97 -1.86
CA VAL A 201 -0.50 -6.92 -1.40
C VAL A 201 -0.27 -7.90 -0.26
N VAL A 202 -1.12 -7.89 0.77
CA VAL A 202 -0.96 -8.78 1.93
C VAL A 202 -1.11 -10.25 1.51
N GLN A 203 -2.14 -10.57 0.71
CA GLN A 203 -2.36 -11.94 0.25
C GLN A 203 -1.19 -12.50 -0.56
N HIS A 204 -0.55 -11.67 -1.37
CA HIS A 204 0.61 -12.08 -2.16
C HIS A 204 1.89 -12.18 -1.33
N TYR A 205 2.24 -11.14 -0.55
CA TYR A 205 3.56 -11.02 0.06
C TYR A 205 3.68 -11.56 1.49
N ASP A 206 2.56 -11.78 2.20
CA ASP A 206 2.57 -12.39 3.53
C ASP A 206 2.61 -13.93 3.46
N ALA A 207 2.01 -14.51 2.41
CA ALA A 207 2.00 -15.95 2.16
C ALA A 207 3.40 -16.56 1.91
N HIS A 208 4.38 -15.73 1.55
CA HIS A 208 5.75 -16.16 1.23
C HIS A 208 6.75 -16.06 2.39
N THR A 209 6.30 -15.75 3.62
CA THR A 209 7.16 -15.71 4.82
C THR A 209 7.63 -17.09 5.31
N HIS A 210 7.32 -18.18 4.61
CA HIS A 210 7.64 -19.56 5.04
C HIS A 210 8.70 -20.31 4.24
N ASP A 211 9.28 -19.76 3.16
CA ASP A 211 10.18 -20.55 2.30
C ASP A 211 11.70 -20.23 2.40
N ASP A 212 12.12 -19.21 3.14
CA ASP A 212 13.55 -18.82 3.18
C ASP A 212 14.34 -19.31 4.42
N GLY A 213 13.79 -20.24 5.20
CA GLY A 213 14.39 -20.70 6.45
C GLY A 213 15.21 -21.99 6.41
N THR A 214 15.16 -22.81 5.33
CA THR A 214 15.76 -24.15 5.37
C THR A 214 16.55 -24.51 4.11
N ARG A 215 17.75 -23.93 3.96
CA ARG A 215 18.85 -24.60 3.25
C ARG A 215 20.06 -24.80 4.16
N ARG A 216 19.98 -25.92 4.89
CA ARG A 216 21.05 -26.88 5.22
C ARG A 216 22.43 -26.29 5.53
N SER A 217 22.74 -26.17 6.81
CA SER A 217 24.01 -26.67 7.31
C SER A 217 24.12 -28.14 6.94
N HIS A 218 25.19 -28.59 6.28
CA HIS A 218 25.74 -29.96 6.31
C HIS A 218 27.00 -30.01 5.41
N GLY A 219 28.16 -30.29 6.01
CA GLY A 219 29.39 -30.72 5.33
C GLY A 219 30.55 -29.72 5.47
N GLY A 220 31.64 -30.03 6.17
CA GLY A 220 32.02 -31.32 6.73
C GLY A 220 33.26 -31.22 7.62
N ALA A 221 33.36 -32.20 8.51
CA ALA A 221 34.62 -32.62 9.11
C ALA A 221 34.88 -34.04 8.62
N GLN A 222 35.94 -34.22 7.85
CA GLN A 222 36.84 -35.38 7.86
C GLN A 222 38.24 -34.87 7.55
#